data_AF-A0A8T5S6X1-F1
#
_entry.id   AF-A0A8T5S6X1-F1
#
_cell.length_a   1.000
_cell.length_b   1.000
_cell.length_c   1.000
_cell.angle_alpha   90.00
_cell.angle_beta   90.00
_cell.angle_gamma   90.00
#
_symmetry.space_group_name_H-M   'P 1'
#
loop_
_entity.id
_entity.type
_entity.pdbx_description
1 polymer ?
#
loop_
_entity_poly.entity_id
_entity_poly.type
_entity_poly.pdbx_seq_one_letter_code
_entity_poly.pdbx_strand_id
1 'polypeptide(L)'
;MINGFTIILEEDVLYCSNNKKYSSFEIILFLEKLLRSINPRNTWRLKKICLKDHKIGRERIIVKHIVTKKLQNLFFCIIGDFEVGSEETFKIVNEFSKQVNLHYKNLAELKNASEESTFNDVVSLIVNYLKEKYTEPLEEEIIFDENENNVKNAILYAGISSQGLPIISQLFDINLLLNLAKENTIENIELFTSDLSAKLETISMNTQIRAKTGIKEIHFIDTEGSKNKMIILFGSIKDYSLDFIASGNFYKIKNIFKQFKAKMILDTIFQKEFAGNLKPFNHLNQQLNEIVKDFDD
;
A
#
# COMPACT_ATOMS: atom_id res chain seq x y z
N MET A 1 -14.61 -5.30 -12.58
CA MET A 1 -14.55 -6.77 -12.89
C MET A 1 -13.29 -7.39 -12.28
N ILE A 2 -13.37 -8.65 -11.80
CA ILE A 2 -12.27 -9.36 -11.15
C ILE A 2 -11.26 -9.89 -12.19
N ASN A 3 -10.00 -9.50 -12.06
CA ASN A 3 -8.93 -9.80 -13.03
C ASN A 3 -7.99 -10.92 -12.58
N GLY A 4 -7.92 -11.23 -11.27
CA GLY A 4 -7.10 -12.32 -10.79
C GLY A 4 -7.15 -12.54 -9.28
N PHE A 5 -6.70 -13.72 -8.86
CA PHE A 5 -6.56 -14.17 -7.49
C PHE A 5 -5.13 -14.67 -7.26
N THR A 6 -4.63 -14.54 -6.04
CA THR A 6 -3.33 -15.11 -5.66
C THR A 6 -3.30 -15.52 -4.19
N ILE A 7 -2.42 -16.48 -3.89
CA ILE A 7 -2.04 -16.88 -2.53
C ILE A 7 -0.53 -16.70 -2.44
N ILE A 8 -0.08 -15.95 -1.44
CA ILE A 8 1.34 -15.68 -1.21
C ILE A 8 1.65 -16.05 0.23
N LEU A 9 2.69 -16.86 0.44
CA LEU A 9 3.20 -17.22 1.75
C LEU A 9 4.67 -16.80 1.83
N GLU A 10 4.98 -15.88 2.74
CA GLU A 10 6.30 -15.26 2.84
C GLU A 10 6.74 -14.63 1.50
N GLU A 11 7.81 -15.16 0.90
CA GLU A 11 8.37 -14.73 -0.38
C GLU A 11 7.87 -15.57 -1.57
N ASP A 12 7.03 -16.58 -1.32
CA ASP A 12 6.59 -17.55 -2.32
C ASP A 12 5.15 -17.26 -2.79
N VAL A 13 4.97 -17.03 -4.09
CA VAL A 13 3.65 -17.00 -4.73
C VAL A 13 3.19 -18.44 -4.98
N LEU A 14 2.35 -18.96 -4.10
CA LEU A 14 1.87 -20.34 -4.16
C LEU A 14 0.87 -20.56 -5.31
N TYR A 15 0.06 -19.55 -5.62
CA TYR A 15 -0.97 -19.62 -6.65
C TYR A 15 -1.17 -18.27 -7.34
N CYS A 16 -1.42 -18.28 -8.66
CA CYS A 16 -1.84 -17.10 -9.41
C CYS A 16 -2.84 -17.50 -10.50
N SER A 17 -4.09 -17.03 -10.41
CA SER A 17 -5.13 -17.40 -11.38
C SER A 17 -4.95 -16.75 -12.76
N ASN A 18 -4.08 -15.75 -12.87
CA ASN A 18 -3.85 -15.00 -14.11
C ASN A 18 -2.39 -14.58 -14.18
N ASN A 19 -1.59 -15.32 -14.96
CA ASN A 19 -0.16 -15.07 -15.12
C ASN A 19 0.17 -13.66 -15.61
N LYS A 20 -0.74 -12.98 -16.34
CA LYS A 20 -0.53 -11.58 -16.76
C LYS A 20 -0.55 -10.60 -15.58
N LYS A 21 -1.08 -10.99 -14.43
CA LYS A 21 -1.14 -10.20 -13.19
C LYS A 21 -0.10 -10.62 -12.15
N TYR A 22 0.73 -11.62 -12.44
CA TYR A 22 1.75 -12.11 -11.51
C TYR A 22 2.64 -10.97 -10.99
N SER A 23 3.19 -10.15 -11.88
CA SER A 23 4.06 -9.03 -11.48
C SER A 23 3.33 -7.93 -10.70
N SER A 24 2.00 -7.81 -10.83
CA SER A 24 1.23 -6.91 -9.97
C SER A 24 1.12 -7.47 -8.55
N PHE A 25 1.05 -8.79 -8.39
CA PHE A 25 1.05 -9.43 -7.08
C PHE A 25 2.44 -9.47 -6.43
N GLU A 26 3.53 -9.56 -7.21
CA GLU A 26 4.90 -9.45 -6.69
C GLU A 26 5.12 -8.15 -5.90
N ILE A 27 4.36 -7.08 -6.18
CA ILE A 27 4.40 -5.82 -5.42
C ILE A 27 4.19 -6.08 -3.92
N ILE A 28 3.35 -7.05 -3.55
CA ILE A 28 3.07 -7.41 -2.16
C ILE A 28 4.35 -7.86 -1.44
N LEU A 29 5.26 -8.55 -2.13
CA LEU A 29 6.53 -9.01 -1.54
C LEU A 29 7.44 -7.83 -1.17
N PHE A 30 7.47 -6.79 -1.99
CA PHE A 30 8.23 -5.57 -1.67
C PHE A 30 7.60 -4.79 -0.51
N LEU A 31 6.27 -4.78 -0.43
CA LEU A 31 5.54 -4.14 0.66
C LEU A 31 5.69 -4.90 1.98
N GLU A 32 5.75 -6.22 1.93
CA GLU A 32 6.02 -7.08 3.08
C GLU A 32 7.38 -6.75 3.70
N LYS A 33 8.41 -6.59 2.87
CA LYS A 33 9.76 -6.17 3.31
C LYS A 33 9.77 -4.77 3.92
N LEU A 34 9.05 -3.82 3.30
CA LEU A 34 8.86 -2.49 3.87
C LEU A 34 8.20 -2.59 5.26
N LEU A 35 7.09 -3.32 5.37
CA LEU A 35 6.34 -3.49 6.61
C LEU A 35 7.20 -4.08 7.73
N ARG A 36 7.95 -5.15 7.46
CA ARG A 36 8.88 -5.73 8.44
C ARG A 36 9.91 -4.71 8.92
N SER A 37 10.35 -3.81 8.03
CA SER A 37 11.37 -2.83 8.37
C SER A 37 10.85 -1.63 9.16
N ILE A 38 9.62 -1.16 8.91
CA ILE A 38 9.04 0.00 9.61
C ILE A 38 8.21 -0.41 10.83
N ASN A 39 7.79 -1.67 10.87
CA ASN A 39 7.03 -2.25 11.95
C ASN A 39 7.50 -3.70 12.24
N PRO A 40 8.65 -3.87 12.90
CA PRO A 40 9.21 -5.19 13.19
C PRO A 40 8.37 -5.97 14.21
N ARG A 41 7.49 -5.32 14.98
CA ARG A 41 6.49 -5.99 15.82
C ARG A 41 5.42 -6.71 14.99
N ASN A 42 5.36 -6.42 13.68
CA ASN A 42 4.44 -7.02 12.72
C ASN A 42 2.98 -6.92 13.16
N THR A 43 2.57 -5.71 13.57
CA THR A 43 1.20 -5.37 14.01
C THR A 43 0.37 -4.79 12.88
N TRP A 44 1.00 -4.41 11.76
CA TRP A 44 0.32 -3.78 10.64
C TRP A 44 -0.18 -4.84 9.65
N ARG A 45 -1.38 -4.63 9.13
CA ARG A 45 -2.01 -5.53 8.16
C ARG A 45 -2.27 -4.77 6.87
N LEU A 46 -1.64 -5.21 5.78
CA LEU A 46 -1.93 -4.73 4.42
C LEU A 46 -3.38 -5.08 4.06
N LYS A 47 -4.10 -4.09 3.54
CA LYS A 47 -5.52 -4.21 3.19
C LYS A 47 -5.80 -3.95 1.73
N LYS A 48 -5.16 -2.94 1.16
CA LYS A 48 -5.44 -2.49 -0.22
C LYS A 48 -4.22 -1.84 -0.84
N ILE A 49 -4.05 -2.06 -2.14
CA ILE A 49 -3.09 -1.35 -3.00
C ILE A 49 -3.87 -0.83 -4.22
N CYS A 50 -3.72 0.44 -4.60
CA CYS A 50 -4.20 0.93 -5.90
C CYS A 50 -3.04 1.11 -6.86
N LEU A 51 -3.20 0.52 -8.03
CA LEU A 51 -2.34 0.65 -9.19
C LEU A 51 -3.07 1.50 -10.23
N LYS A 52 -2.31 2.29 -10.99
CA LYS A 52 -2.83 3.10 -12.08
C LYS A 52 -1.93 2.99 -13.29
N ASP A 53 -2.50 2.46 -14.37
CA ASP A 53 -1.93 2.44 -15.71
C ASP A 53 -2.62 3.53 -16.55
N HIS A 54 -1.87 4.23 -17.38
CA HIS A 54 -2.41 5.28 -18.25
C HIS A 54 -3.36 4.74 -19.35
N LYS A 55 -3.21 3.48 -19.74
CA LYS A 55 -3.98 2.79 -20.78
C LYS A 55 -5.12 1.96 -20.22
N ILE A 56 -4.89 1.25 -19.12
CA ILE A 56 -5.84 0.26 -18.57
C ILE A 56 -6.74 0.88 -17.49
N GLY A 57 -6.35 2.00 -16.90
CA GLY A 57 -7.10 2.66 -15.83
C GLY A 57 -6.58 2.29 -14.45
N ARG A 58 -7.48 2.23 -13.45
CA ARG A 58 -7.11 1.88 -12.07
C ARG A 58 -7.42 0.42 -11.81
N GLU A 59 -6.52 -0.24 -11.10
CA GLU A 59 -6.79 -1.55 -10.51
C GLU A 59 -6.51 -1.48 -9.02
N ARG A 60 -7.20 -2.33 -8.27
CA ARG A 60 -7.02 -2.43 -6.83
C ARG A 60 -6.76 -3.87 -6.45
N ILE A 61 -5.69 -4.07 -5.68
CA ILE A 61 -5.40 -5.33 -5.02
C ILE A 61 -6.03 -5.27 -3.64
N ILE A 62 -6.99 -6.14 -3.36
CA ILE A 62 -7.61 -6.26 -2.04
C ILE A 62 -6.97 -7.45 -1.34
N VAL A 63 -6.55 -7.23 -0.09
CA VAL A 63 -5.66 -8.14 0.63
C VAL A 63 -6.30 -8.58 1.95
N LYS A 64 -6.33 -9.90 2.15
CA LYS A 64 -6.48 -10.52 3.46
C LYS A 64 -5.09 -10.92 3.94
N HIS A 65 -4.48 -10.06 4.77
CA HIS A 65 -3.19 -10.32 5.40
C HIS A 65 -3.40 -11.05 6.74
N ILE A 66 -2.80 -12.23 6.87
CA ILE A 66 -2.80 -13.07 8.08
C ILE A 66 -1.35 -13.21 8.56
N VAL A 67 -1.11 -12.90 9.82
CA VAL A 67 0.18 -13.16 10.49
C VAL A 67 -0.02 -14.30 11.46
N THR A 68 0.78 -15.35 11.34
CA THR A 68 0.66 -16.53 12.19
C THR A 68 1.39 -16.37 13.52
N LYS A 69 1.18 -17.31 14.45
CA LYS A 69 1.91 -17.36 15.72
C LYS A 69 3.43 -17.46 15.55
N LYS A 70 3.90 -17.98 14.40
CA LYS A 70 5.33 -18.06 14.05
C LYS A 70 5.81 -16.80 13.31
N LEU A 71 5.03 -15.71 13.33
CA LEU A 71 5.29 -14.45 12.64
C LEU A 71 5.37 -14.57 11.11
N GLN A 72 4.80 -15.64 10.55
CA GLN A 72 4.76 -15.84 9.10
C GLN A 72 3.60 -15.06 8.48
N ASN A 73 3.84 -14.41 7.35
CA ASN A 73 2.90 -13.61 6.59
C ASN A 73 2.27 -14.45 5.47
N LEU A 74 0.94 -14.56 5.53
CA LEU A 74 0.11 -15.21 4.51
C LEU A 74 -0.85 -14.16 3.93
N PHE A 75 -0.87 -14.06 2.61
CA PHE A 75 -1.71 -13.14 1.87
C PHE A 75 -2.63 -13.91 0.94
N PHE A 76 -3.92 -13.67 1.08
CA PHE A 76 -4.89 -13.96 0.03
C PHE A 76 -5.24 -12.64 -0.64
N CYS A 77 -5.17 -12.60 -1.97
CA CYS A 77 -5.42 -11.36 -2.69
C CYS A 77 -6.29 -11.57 -3.91
N ILE A 78 -7.06 -10.51 -4.21
CA ILE A 78 -7.79 -10.37 -5.46
C ILE A 78 -7.38 -9.06 -6.12
N ILE A 79 -7.33 -9.02 -7.45
CA ILE A 79 -7.08 -7.81 -8.23
C ILE A 79 -8.20 -7.60 -9.24
N GLY A 80 -8.58 -6.34 -9.45
CA GLY A 80 -9.58 -5.96 -10.44
C GLY A 80 -9.77 -4.45 -10.49
N ASP A 81 -10.57 -4.00 -11.45
CA ASP A 81 -11.11 -2.63 -11.43
C ASP A 81 -12.28 -2.60 -10.44
N PHE A 82 -11.93 -2.39 -9.19
CA PHE A 82 -12.86 -2.30 -8.06
C PHE A 82 -12.95 -0.88 -7.60
N GLU A 83 -14.11 -0.46 -7.14
CA GLU A 83 -14.24 0.86 -6.53
C GLU A 83 -13.58 0.96 -5.14
N VAL A 84 -13.26 2.18 -4.71
CA VAL A 84 -12.46 2.43 -3.48
C VAL A 84 -13.11 1.87 -2.23
N GLY A 85 -14.44 2.00 -2.12
CA GLY A 85 -15.25 1.69 -0.95
C GLY A 85 -16.01 0.38 -1.05
N SER A 86 -15.70 -0.46 -2.03
CA SER A 86 -16.40 -1.74 -2.22
C SER A 86 -16.20 -2.67 -1.02
N GLU A 87 -17.29 -2.99 -0.32
CA GLU A 87 -17.33 -4.00 0.74
C GLU A 87 -17.37 -5.41 0.15
N GLU A 88 -18.05 -5.59 -0.98
CA GLU A 88 -18.13 -6.87 -1.69
C GLU A 88 -16.74 -7.43 -2.00
N THR A 89 -15.79 -6.57 -2.38
CA THR A 89 -14.41 -7.02 -2.60
C THR A 89 -13.75 -7.62 -1.36
N PHE A 90 -14.05 -7.08 -0.18
CA PHE A 90 -13.57 -7.65 1.08
C PHE A 90 -14.30 -8.96 1.41
N LYS A 91 -15.59 -9.09 1.07
CA LYS A 91 -16.32 -10.36 1.23
C LYS A 91 -15.70 -11.45 0.34
N ILE A 92 -15.37 -11.13 -0.91
CA ILE A 92 -14.72 -12.06 -1.86
C ILE A 92 -13.38 -12.56 -1.32
N VAL A 93 -12.46 -11.68 -0.92
CA VAL A 93 -11.13 -12.11 -0.47
C VAL A 93 -11.21 -12.90 0.86
N ASN A 94 -12.16 -12.56 1.73
CA ASN A 94 -12.41 -13.31 2.95
C ASN A 94 -12.98 -14.71 2.65
N GLU A 95 -13.94 -14.82 1.73
CA GLU A 95 -14.51 -16.09 1.31
C GLU A 95 -13.48 -16.95 0.59
N PHE A 96 -12.65 -16.35 -0.28
CA PHE A 96 -11.51 -17.03 -0.90
C PHE A 96 -10.59 -17.66 0.13
N SER A 97 -10.17 -16.87 1.13
CA SER A 97 -9.35 -17.38 2.23
C SER A 97 -10.04 -18.51 3.00
N LYS A 98 -11.34 -18.38 3.30
CA LYS A 98 -12.11 -19.42 3.99
C LYS A 98 -12.16 -20.72 3.20
N GLN A 99 -12.53 -20.66 1.91
CA GLN A 99 -12.65 -21.83 1.06
C GLN A 99 -11.30 -22.55 0.92
N VAL A 100 -10.21 -21.83 0.69
CA VAL A 100 -8.87 -22.45 0.66
C VAL A 100 -8.53 -23.12 2.01
N ASN A 101 -8.84 -22.47 3.13
CA ASN A 101 -8.55 -23.01 4.46
C ASN A 101 -9.45 -24.22 4.85
N LEU A 102 -10.58 -24.44 4.18
CA LEU A 102 -11.38 -25.66 4.34
C LEU A 102 -10.66 -26.88 3.75
N HIS A 103 -9.92 -26.67 2.66
CA HIS A 103 -9.13 -27.71 2.00
C HIS A 103 -7.74 -27.90 2.64
N TYR A 104 -7.11 -26.81 3.08
CA TYR A 104 -5.77 -26.81 3.67
C TYR A 104 -5.80 -26.15 5.06
N LYS A 105 -5.88 -26.97 6.11
CA LYS A 105 -6.26 -26.48 7.46
C LYS A 105 -5.15 -25.69 8.14
N ASN A 106 -3.91 -25.88 7.72
CA ASN A 106 -2.75 -25.20 8.27
C ASN A 106 -1.72 -24.83 7.20
N LEU A 107 -0.77 -23.97 7.55
CA LEU A 107 0.26 -23.48 6.64
C LEU A 107 1.15 -24.59 6.05
N ALA A 108 1.44 -25.64 6.83
CA ALA A 108 2.32 -26.71 6.35
C ALA A 108 1.60 -27.53 5.27
N GLU A 109 0.33 -27.86 5.49
CA GLU A 109 -0.52 -28.49 4.47
C GLU A 109 -0.63 -27.62 3.22
N LEU A 110 -0.89 -26.32 3.38
CA LEU A 110 -0.99 -25.39 2.25
C LEU A 110 0.32 -25.33 1.45
N LYS A 111 1.46 -25.23 2.12
CA LYS A 111 2.77 -25.16 1.48
C LYS A 111 3.09 -26.47 0.74
N ASN A 112 2.94 -27.62 1.40
CA ASN A 112 3.21 -28.91 0.79
C ASN A 112 2.29 -29.16 -0.41
N ALA A 113 0.99 -28.87 -0.27
CA ALA A 113 0.04 -29.03 -1.37
C ALA A 113 0.40 -28.15 -2.56
N SER A 114 0.94 -26.95 -2.35
CA SER A 114 1.31 -26.04 -3.46
C SER A 114 2.38 -26.59 -4.41
N GLU A 115 3.13 -27.61 -3.98
CA GLU A 115 4.11 -28.32 -4.82
C GLU A 115 3.46 -29.45 -5.65
N GLU A 116 2.21 -29.80 -5.36
CA GLU A 116 1.46 -30.84 -6.06
C GLU A 116 0.68 -30.28 -7.26
N SER A 117 0.64 -31.05 -8.35
CA SER A 117 -0.07 -30.64 -9.57
C SER A 117 -1.57 -30.36 -9.37
N THR A 118 -2.21 -31.07 -8.45
CA THR A 118 -3.66 -30.99 -8.16
C THR A 118 -4.06 -29.73 -7.41
N PHE A 119 -3.13 -29.04 -6.76
CA PHE A 119 -3.42 -27.84 -5.98
C PHE A 119 -3.98 -26.71 -6.85
N ASN A 120 -3.37 -26.49 -8.02
CA ASN A 120 -3.85 -25.48 -8.96
C ASN A 120 -5.27 -25.76 -9.44
N ASP A 121 -5.64 -27.04 -9.63
CA ASP A 121 -6.99 -27.43 -10.06
C ASP A 121 -8.02 -27.12 -8.97
N VAL A 122 -7.73 -27.53 -7.73
CA VAL A 122 -8.61 -27.28 -6.57
C VAL A 122 -8.81 -25.77 -6.36
N VAL A 123 -7.73 -24.99 -6.32
CA VAL A 123 -7.83 -23.54 -6.09
C VAL A 123 -8.51 -22.85 -7.27
N SER A 124 -8.33 -23.32 -8.50
CA SER A 124 -9.01 -22.76 -9.67
C SER A 124 -10.52 -23.00 -9.66
N LEU A 125 -10.98 -24.16 -9.15
CA LEU A 125 -12.41 -24.41 -8.95
C LEU A 125 -13.03 -23.42 -7.95
N ILE A 126 -12.33 -23.15 -6.84
CA ILE A 126 -12.74 -22.14 -5.86
C ILE A 126 -12.81 -20.76 -6.51
N VAL A 127 -11.79 -20.38 -7.29
CA VAL A 127 -11.75 -19.09 -7.99
C VAL A 127 -12.90 -18.94 -8.98
N ASN A 128 -13.22 -19.98 -9.75
CA ASN A 128 -14.32 -19.96 -10.71
C ASN A 128 -15.67 -19.79 -10.00
N TYR A 129 -15.91 -20.56 -8.93
CA TYR A 129 -17.09 -20.42 -8.08
C TYR A 129 -17.25 -18.97 -7.55
N LEU A 130 -16.16 -18.37 -7.06
CA LEU A 130 -16.20 -17.01 -6.51
C LEU A 130 -16.45 -15.96 -7.59
N LYS A 131 -15.87 -16.13 -8.79
CA LYS A 131 -16.16 -15.23 -9.92
C LYS A 131 -17.62 -15.29 -10.29
N GLU A 132 -18.19 -16.49 -10.46
CA GLU A 132 -19.60 -16.65 -10.79
C GLU A 132 -20.52 -16.06 -9.71
N LYS A 133 -20.23 -16.35 -8.44
CA LYS A 133 -21.04 -15.88 -7.31
C LYS A 133 -21.03 -14.36 -7.11
N TYR A 134 -19.90 -13.69 -7.38
CA TYR A 134 -19.71 -12.28 -7.01
C TYR A 134 -19.64 -11.32 -8.20
N THR A 135 -19.79 -11.78 -9.46
CA THR A 135 -19.81 -10.86 -10.61
C THR A 135 -20.99 -9.89 -10.53
N GLU A 136 -22.21 -10.39 -10.40
CA GLU A 136 -23.42 -9.54 -10.30
C GLU A 136 -23.43 -8.68 -9.03
N PRO A 137 -23.16 -9.21 -7.80
CA PRO A 137 -23.05 -8.38 -6.60
C PRO A 137 -22.05 -7.22 -6.69
N LEU A 138 -20.93 -7.39 -7.39
CA LEU A 138 -19.96 -6.31 -7.60
C LEU A 138 -20.46 -5.24 -8.56
N GLU A 139 -21.27 -5.61 -9.55
CA GLU A 139 -21.83 -4.68 -10.54
C GLU A 139 -23.00 -3.87 -9.95
N GLU A 140 -23.76 -4.47 -9.02
CA GLU A 140 -24.91 -3.86 -8.38
C GLU A 140 -24.58 -3.12 -7.07
N GLU A 141 -23.34 -3.19 -6.58
CA GLU A 141 -22.94 -2.60 -5.31
C GLU A 141 -23.10 -1.07 -5.32
N ILE A 142 -23.93 -0.56 -4.42
CA ILE A 142 -24.07 0.88 -4.17
C ILE A 142 -23.05 1.29 -3.12
N ILE A 143 -22.14 2.17 -3.50
CA ILE A 143 -21.06 2.62 -2.62
C ILE A 143 -21.46 3.90 -1.91
N PHE A 144 -21.49 3.83 -0.59
CA PHE A 144 -21.66 4.98 0.27
C PHE A 144 -20.30 5.48 0.73
N ASP A 145 -20.04 6.77 0.58
CA ASP A 145 -18.87 7.39 1.21
C ASP A 145 -19.11 7.43 2.73
N GLU A 146 -18.53 6.47 3.44
CA GLU A 146 -18.45 6.52 4.89
C GLU A 146 -17.56 7.70 5.30
N ASN A 147 -18.20 8.83 5.61
CA ASN A 147 -17.57 9.94 6.30
C ASN A 147 -17.28 9.51 7.74
N GLU A 148 -16.18 8.79 7.96
CA GLU A 148 -15.60 8.57 9.28
C GLU A 148 -15.11 9.91 9.84
N ASN A 149 -16.04 10.72 10.36
CA ASN A 149 -15.78 12.07 10.85
C ASN A 149 -15.10 12.10 12.22
N ASN A 150 -15.09 10.97 12.94
CA ASN A 150 -14.57 10.88 14.32
C ASN A 150 -13.13 10.36 14.41
N VAL A 151 -12.43 10.19 13.29
CA VAL A 151 -11.03 9.74 13.29
C VAL A 151 -10.12 10.97 13.21
N LYS A 152 -9.23 11.13 14.21
CA LYS A 152 -8.17 12.14 14.15
C LYS A 152 -7.25 11.81 12.98
N ASN A 153 -7.07 12.77 12.08
CA ASN A 153 -6.10 12.61 11.01
C ASN A 153 -4.73 13.03 11.56
N ALA A 154 -3.66 12.28 11.24
CA ALA A 154 -2.29 12.81 11.35
C ALA A 154 -1.46 12.53 10.07
N ILE A 155 -0.66 13.51 9.63
CA ILE A 155 0.41 13.29 8.65
C ILE A 155 1.61 12.77 9.42
N LEU A 156 2.14 11.62 9.02
CA LEU A 156 3.24 10.96 9.73
C LEU A 156 4.58 11.20 9.02
N TYR A 157 4.57 11.24 7.69
CA TYR A 157 5.76 11.42 6.87
C TYR A 157 5.41 12.05 5.52
N ALA A 158 6.31 12.87 4.99
CA ALA A 158 6.30 13.31 3.60
C ALA A 158 7.71 13.25 3.00
N GLY A 159 7.80 12.88 1.72
CA GLY A 159 9.05 12.83 1.00
C GLY A 159 8.92 13.24 -0.46
N ILE A 160 9.99 13.82 -1.00
CA ILE A 160 10.15 14.18 -2.40
C ILE A 160 11.45 13.55 -2.86
N SER A 161 11.39 12.79 -3.95
CA SER A 161 12.56 12.16 -4.56
C SER A 161 12.65 12.55 -6.04
N SER A 162 13.84 12.42 -6.63
CA SER A 162 14.07 12.54 -8.07
C SER A 162 14.95 11.39 -8.53
N GLN A 163 14.56 10.74 -9.63
CA GLN A 163 15.34 9.65 -10.24
C GLN A 163 15.78 8.56 -9.24
N GLY A 164 14.95 8.19 -8.28
CA GLY A 164 15.31 7.17 -7.28
C GLY A 164 16.03 7.71 -6.04
N LEU A 165 16.37 9.00 -5.99
CA LEU A 165 17.14 9.60 -4.89
C LEU A 165 16.26 10.52 -4.04
N PRO A 166 16.16 10.27 -2.72
CA PRO A 166 15.49 11.19 -1.80
C PRO A 166 16.14 12.58 -1.83
N ILE A 167 15.35 13.61 -2.10
CA ILE A 167 15.80 15.01 -2.05
C ILE A 167 15.47 15.61 -0.69
N ILE A 168 14.22 15.45 -0.27
CA ILE A 168 13.72 15.91 1.02
C ILE A 168 12.83 14.84 1.59
N SER A 169 12.98 14.61 2.87
CA SER A 169 12.05 13.79 3.60
C SER A 169 11.93 14.30 5.03
N GLN A 170 10.70 14.27 5.53
CA GLN A 170 10.35 14.79 6.83
C GLN A 170 9.47 13.79 7.55
N LEU A 171 9.91 13.41 8.74
CA LEU A 171 9.14 12.62 9.69
C LEU A 171 8.45 13.58 10.66
N PHE A 172 7.12 13.59 10.66
CA PHE A 172 6.31 14.43 11.54
C PHE A 172 5.92 13.70 12.83
N ASP A 173 5.76 12.37 12.75
CA ASP A 173 5.46 11.54 13.91
C ASP A 173 6.64 10.58 14.22
N ILE A 174 7.41 10.94 15.24
CA ILE A 174 8.54 10.13 15.73
C ILE A 174 8.09 8.81 16.37
N ASN A 175 6.81 8.61 16.65
CA ASN A 175 6.31 7.33 17.18
C ASN A 175 6.52 6.18 16.18
N LEU A 176 6.71 6.47 14.89
CA LEU A 176 7.13 5.47 13.90
C LEU A 176 8.49 4.82 14.27
N LEU A 177 9.37 5.52 15.00
CA LEU A 177 10.63 4.97 15.50
C LEU A 177 10.47 4.05 16.72
N LEU A 178 9.40 4.23 17.51
CA LEU A 178 9.13 3.37 18.68
C LEU A 178 8.91 1.92 18.25
N ASN A 179 8.39 1.71 17.04
CA ASN A 179 8.24 0.38 16.47
C ASN A 179 9.59 -0.30 16.24
N LEU A 180 10.66 0.47 16.01
CA LEU A 180 12.02 -0.02 15.78
C LEU A 180 12.86 -0.26 17.04
N ALA A 181 12.32 0.03 18.23
CA ALA A 181 13.06 -0.01 19.50
C ALA A 181 14.39 0.79 19.47
N LYS A 182 14.44 1.85 18.66
CA LYS A 182 15.58 2.78 18.59
C LYS A 182 15.33 3.98 19.49
N GLU A 183 16.41 4.58 19.99
CA GLU A 183 16.34 5.86 20.69
C GLU A 183 15.98 7.00 19.72
N ASN A 184 15.19 7.96 20.19
CA ASN A 184 14.76 9.14 19.41
C ASN A 184 15.88 10.19 19.34
N THR A 185 17.03 9.83 18.78
CA THR A 185 18.13 10.76 18.48
C THR A 185 17.95 11.36 17.08
N ILE A 186 18.51 12.55 16.84
CA ILE A 186 18.47 13.22 15.52
C ILE A 186 19.05 12.30 14.43
N GLU A 187 20.19 11.67 14.70
CA GLU A 187 20.84 10.73 13.79
C GLU A 187 19.93 9.53 13.45
N ASN A 188 19.27 8.94 14.45
CA ASN A 188 18.35 7.82 14.20
C ASN A 188 17.12 8.25 13.39
N ILE A 189 16.59 9.45 13.65
CA ILE A 189 15.48 10.03 12.87
C ILE A 189 15.93 10.20 11.42
N GLU A 190 17.09 10.80 11.17
CA GLU A 190 17.61 11.03 9.81
C GLU A 190 17.87 9.73 9.07
N LEU A 191 18.53 8.76 9.72
CA LEU A 191 18.81 7.43 9.13
C LEU A 191 17.52 6.70 8.77
N PHE A 192 16.54 6.68 9.68
CA PHE A 192 15.25 6.05 9.42
C PHE A 192 14.50 6.75 8.29
N THR A 193 14.46 8.08 8.30
CA THR A 193 13.73 8.87 7.32
C THR A 193 14.34 8.66 5.92
N SER A 194 15.67 8.63 5.82
CA SER A 194 16.39 8.32 4.57
C SER A 194 16.10 6.90 4.07
N ASP A 195 16.21 5.89 4.94
CA ASP A 195 15.92 4.49 4.60
C ASP A 195 14.46 4.28 4.17
N LEU A 196 13.51 4.92 4.86
CA LEU A 196 12.09 4.91 4.50
C LEU A 196 11.86 5.50 3.10
N SER A 197 12.46 6.67 2.84
CA SER A 197 12.36 7.34 1.53
C SER A 197 12.85 6.44 0.40
N ALA A 198 14.04 5.84 0.58
CA ALA A 198 14.64 4.95 -0.41
C ALA A 198 13.79 3.70 -0.69
N LYS A 199 13.17 3.13 0.35
CA LYS A 199 12.29 1.96 0.21
C LYS A 199 10.98 2.28 -0.50
N LEU A 200 10.34 3.40 -0.18
CA LEU A 200 9.11 3.85 -0.86
C LEU A 200 9.36 4.08 -2.36
N GLU A 201 10.47 4.74 -2.68
CA GLU A 201 10.87 4.98 -4.06
C GLU A 201 11.19 3.67 -4.79
N THR A 202 11.89 2.74 -4.13
CA THR A 202 12.18 1.40 -4.66
C THR A 202 10.89 0.64 -4.98
N ILE A 203 9.86 0.73 -4.15
CA ILE A 203 8.55 0.13 -4.40
C ILE A 203 7.88 0.77 -5.62
N SER A 204 7.89 2.11 -5.70
CA SER A 204 7.33 2.86 -6.81
C SER A 204 7.98 2.47 -8.14
N MET A 205 9.31 2.46 -8.17
CA MET A 205 10.11 2.10 -9.34
C MET A 205 9.94 0.63 -9.76
N ASN A 206 9.97 -0.31 -8.80
CA ASN A 206 9.72 -1.73 -9.09
C ASN A 206 8.31 -1.97 -9.64
N THR A 207 7.31 -1.24 -9.12
CA THR A 207 5.94 -1.30 -9.63
C THR A 207 5.90 -0.85 -11.10
N GLN A 208 6.58 0.25 -11.43
CA GLN A 208 6.66 0.75 -12.79
C GLN A 208 7.41 -0.20 -13.74
N ILE A 209 8.54 -0.77 -13.31
CA ILE A 209 9.38 -1.61 -14.17
C ILE A 209 8.76 -2.99 -14.36
N ARG A 210 8.38 -3.66 -13.26
CA ARG A 210 7.93 -5.05 -13.29
C ARG A 210 6.46 -5.17 -13.71
N ALA A 211 5.59 -4.40 -13.07
CA ALA A 211 4.16 -4.46 -13.32
C ALA A 211 3.68 -3.49 -14.42
N LYS A 212 4.57 -2.65 -14.97
CA LYS A 212 4.27 -1.67 -16.04
C LYS A 212 3.14 -0.70 -15.67
N THR A 213 2.95 -0.46 -14.39
CA THR A 213 1.89 0.40 -13.83
C THR A 213 2.44 1.23 -12.68
N GLY A 214 1.77 2.31 -12.30
CA GLY A 214 2.20 3.15 -11.17
C GLY A 214 1.43 2.81 -9.90
N ILE A 215 2.12 2.72 -8.76
CA ILE A 215 1.44 2.68 -7.46
C ILE A 215 0.86 4.07 -7.14
N LYS A 216 -0.29 4.11 -6.45
CA LYS A 216 -0.99 5.36 -6.10
C LYS A 216 -1.36 5.43 -4.63
N GLU A 217 -1.82 4.32 -4.07
CA GLU A 217 -2.19 4.27 -2.66
C GLU A 217 -1.91 2.88 -2.09
N ILE A 218 -1.55 2.84 -0.81
CA ILE A 218 -1.43 1.61 -0.02
C ILE A 218 -2.13 1.84 1.31
N HIS A 219 -2.93 0.87 1.74
CA HIS A 219 -3.69 0.96 2.99
C HIS A 219 -3.29 -0.15 3.94
N PHE A 220 -3.08 0.24 5.19
CA PHE A 220 -2.78 -0.65 6.30
C PHE A 220 -3.71 -0.38 7.48
N ILE A 221 -3.86 -1.38 8.34
CA ILE A 221 -4.51 -1.24 9.64
C ILE A 221 -3.50 -1.67 10.70
N ASP A 222 -3.35 -0.88 11.76
CA ASP A 222 -2.63 -1.28 12.97
C ASP A 222 -3.54 -2.13 13.86
N THR A 223 -3.08 -3.31 14.27
CA THR A 223 -3.84 -4.21 15.15
C THR A 223 -3.62 -3.96 16.65
N GLU A 224 -2.61 -3.20 17.05
CA GLU A 224 -2.32 -2.90 18.47
C GLU A 224 -2.89 -1.56 18.96
N GLY A 225 -3.13 -0.60 18.06
CA GLY A 225 -3.62 0.74 18.40
C GLY A 225 -5.15 0.92 18.31
N SER A 226 -5.60 2.20 18.38
CA SER A 226 -6.86 2.56 17.73
C SER A 226 -6.78 2.08 16.29
N LYS A 227 -7.87 1.52 15.74
CA LYS A 227 -7.92 0.93 14.39
C LYS A 227 -7.71 1.98 13.27
N ASN A 228 -6.71 2.83 13.39
CA ASN A 228 -6.39 3.93 12.52
C ASN A 228 -5.92 3.33 11.22
N LYS A 229 -6.61 3.70 10.15
CA LYS A 229 -6.22 3.37 8.79
C LYS A 229 -4.99 4.20 8.48
N MET A 230 -3.86 3.54 8.23
CA MET A 230 -2.67 4.18 7.69
C MET A 230 -2.69 4.08 6.18
N ILE A 231 -2.33 5.17 5.53
CA ILE A 231 -2.39 5.33 4.08
C ILE A 231 -1.04 5.87 3.62
N ILE A 232 -0.48 5.22 2.61
CA ILE A 232 0.65 5.75 1.85
C ILE A 232 0.11 6.21 0.49
N LEU A 233 0.36 7.46 0.12
CA LEU A 233 -0.02 8.03 -1.17
C LEU A 233 1.22 8.33 -2.01
N PHE A 234 1.14 8.00 -3.29
CA PHE A 234 2.22 8.19 -4.27
C PHE A 234 1.79 9.17 -5.37
N GLY A 235 2.62 10.18 -5.55
CA GLY A 235 2.45 11.31 -6.45
C GLY A 235 3.63 11.45 -7.39
N SER A 236 3.42 12.25 -8.45
CA SER A 236 4.48 12.65 -9.37
C SER A 236 4.24 14.10 -9.75
N ILE A 237 5.29 14.90 -9.65
CA ILE A 237 5.33 16.34 -9.92
C ILE A 237 6.46 16.53 -10.93
N LYS A 238 6.13 16.56 -12.22
CA LYS A 238 7.13 16.51 -13.30
C LYS A 238 8.08 15.32 -13.10
N ASP A 239 9.38 15.58 -12.94
CA ASP A 239 10.43 14.57 -12.77
C ASP A 239 10.63 14.12 -11.32
N TYR A 240 9.83 14.66 -10.38
CA TYR A 240 9.87 14.34 -8.97
C TYR A 240 8.76 13.36 -8.58
N SER A 241 9.05 12.46 -7.64
CA SER A 241 8.05 11.69 -6.91
C SER A 241 7.68 12.41 -5.61
N LEU A 242 6.45 12.19 -5.14
CA LEU A 242 5.94 12.70 -3.88
C LEU A 242 5.31 11.54 -3.11
N ASP A 243 5.80 11.27 -1.91
CA ASP A 243 5.30 10.20 -1.06
C ASP A 243 4.75 10.78 0.25
N PHE A 244 3.62 10.24 0.71
CA PHE A 244 2.95 10.73 1.91
C PHE A 244 2.45 9.56 2.74
N ILE A 245 2.84 9.48 4.01
CA ILE A 245 2.26 8.55 4.98
C ILE A 245 1.39 9.34 5.94
N ALA A 246 0.14 8.94 6.07
CA ALA A 246 -0.83 9.56 6.96
C ALA A 246 -1.69 8.49 7.64
N SER A 247 -2.32 8.86 8.75
CA SER A 247 -3.33 8.05 9.42
C SER A 247 -4.64 8.83 9.52
N GLY A 248 -5.78 8.15 9.36
CA GLY A 248 -7.11 8.76 9.50
C GLY A 248 -8.07 8.49 8.35
N ASN A 249 -8.95 9.46 8.09
CA ASN A 249 -9.96 9.39 7.04
C ASN A 249 -9.32 9.51 5.64
N PHE A 250 -9.50 8.47 4.82
CA PHE A 250 -8.90 8.39 3.50
C PHE A 250 -9.28 9.55 2.56
N TYR A 251 -10.55 9.95 2.52
CA TYR A 251 -11.02 10.97 1.59
C TYR A 251 -10.46 12.35 1.94
N LYS A 252 -10.40 12.69 3.24
CA LYS A 252 -9.77 13.93 3.72
C LYS A 252 -8.28 13.94 3.40
N ILE A 253 -7.55 12.87 3.75
CA ILE A 253 -6.12 12.70 3.45
C ILE A 253 -5.85 12.86 1.95
N LYS A 254 -6.62 12.17 1.11
CA LYS A 254 -6.48 12.21 -0.34
C LYS A 254 -6.77 13.59 -0.92
N ASN A 255 -7.73 14.32 -0.37
CA ASN A 255 -8.03 15.68 -0.80
C ASN A 255 -6.85 16.62 -0.52
N ILE A 256 -6.29 16.53 0.69
CA ILE A 256 -5.14 17.36 1.09
C ILE A 256 -3.91 17.01 0.25
N PHE A 257 -3.64 15.72 0.03
CA PHE A 257 -2.57 15.28 -0.86
C PHE A 257 -2.73 15.84 -2.28
N LYS A 258 -3.94 15.87 -2.83
CA LYS A 258 -4.21 16.49 -4.15
C LYS A 258 -3.94 17.99 -4.15
N GLN A 259 -4.37 18.71 -3.10
CA GLN A 259 -4.14 20.15 -2.98
C GLN A 259 -2.64 20.45 -2.88
N PHE A 260 -1.91 19.69 -2.06
CA PHE A 260 -0.46 19.83 -1.94
C PHE A 260 0.23 19.62 -3.28
N LYS A 261 -0.08 18.49 -3.93
CA LYS A 261 0.46 18.18 -5.25
C LYS A 261 0.18 19.29 -6.26
N ALA A 262 -1.03 19.86 -6.26
CA ALA A 262 -1.38 20.96 -7.15
C ALA A 262 -0.57 22.23 -6.87
N LYS A 263 -0.37 22.60 -5.59
CA LYS A 263 0.49 23.72 -5.18
C LYS A 263 1.93 23.51 -5.69
N MET A 264 2.50 22.32 -5.49
CA MET A 264 3.87 22.01 -5.91
C MET A 264 4.05 22.03 -7.43
N ILE A 265 3.07 21.56 -8.21
CA ILE A 265 3.14 21.61 -9.69
C ILE A 265 3.30 23.05 -10.22
N LEU A 266 2.65 24.01 -9.56
CA LEU A 266 2.69 25.42 -9.94
C LEU A 266 3.98 26.11 -9.49
N ASP A 267 4.70 25.52 -8.55
CA ASP A 267 5.88 26.13 -7.98
C ASP A 267 7.09 26.02 -8.93
N THR A 268 7.69 27.18 -9.20
CA THR A 268 8.84 27.33 -10.09
C THR A 268 10.05 26.48 -9.69
N ILE A 269 10.19 26.12 -8.41
CA ILE A 269 11.30 25.30 -7.92
C ILE A 269 11.27 23.89 -8.54
N PHE A 270 10.09 23.31 -8.74
CA PHE A 270 9.96 21.99 -9.37
C PHE A 270 10.02 22.03 -10.89
N GLN A 271 10.15 23.22 -11.50
CA GLN A 271 10.29 23.34 -12.95
C GLN A 271 11.72 23.14 -13.44
N LYS A 272 12.68 23.10 -12.53
CA LYS A 272 14.10 22.85 -12.82
C LYS A 272 14.54 21.57 -12.10
N GLU A 273 15.58 20.94 -12.62
CA GLU A 273 16.22 19.81 -11.96
C GLU A 273 16.89 20.26 -10.65
N PHE A 274 16.83 19.40 -9.62
CA PHE A 274 17.35 19.72 -8.31
C PHE A 274 18.88 19.66 -8.33
N ALA A 275 19.51 20.82 -8.26
CA ALA A 275 20.97 20.96 -8.30
C ALA A 275 21.65 20.93 -6.91
N GLY A 276 20.99 20.43 -5.86
CA GLY A 276 21.57 20.40 -4.50
C GLY A 276 21.58 21.74 -3.75
N ASN A 277 20.82 22.73 -4.23
CA ASN A 277 20.82 24.08 -3.64
C ASN A 277 19.93 24.15 -2.37
N LEU A 278 20.45 24.79 -1.32
CA LEU A 278 19.76 24.98 -0.02
C LEU A 278 18.45 25.77 -0.10
N LYS A 279 18.33 26.70 -1.05
CA LYS A 279 17.15 27.58 -1.16
C LYS A 279 15.88 26.82 -1.60
N PRO A 280 15.91 26.02 -2.68
CA PRO A 280 14.87 25.03 -2.98
C PRO A 280 14.54 24.14 -1.78
N PHE A 281 15.57 23.62 -1.10
CA PHE A 281 15.38 22.71 0.03
C PHE A 281 14.59 23.35 1.19
N ASN A 282 14.98 24.55 1.63
CA ASN A 282 14.32 25.25 2.73
C ASN A 282 12.87 25.61 2.39
N HIS A 283 12.61 26.01 1.15
CA HIS A 283 11.26 26.35 0.67
C HIS A 283 10.32 25.12 0.68
N LEU A 284 10.84 23.98 0.24
CA LEU A 284 10.11 22.71 0.24
C LEU A 284 9.79 22.23 1.67
N ASN A 285 10.74 22.36 2.58
CA ASN A 285 10.53 22.07 3.99
C ASN A 285 9.47 23.00 4.62
N GLN A 286 9.48 24.29 4.27
CA GLN A 286 8.43 25.22 4.72
C GLN A 286 7.04 24.82 4.22
N GLN A 287 6.89 24.50 2.92
CA GLN A 287 5.60 24.07 2.36
C GLN A 287 5.08 22.79 3.03
N LEU A 288 5.98 21.84 3.33
CA LEU A 288 5.64 20.62 4.05
C LEU A 288 5.13 20.90 5.47
N ASN A 289 5.77 21.82 6.19
CA ASN A 289 5.35 22.21 7.53
C ASN A 289 4.03 22.99 7.57
N GLU A 290 3.76 23.83 6.56
CA GLU A 290 2.48 24.56 6.47
C GLU A 290 1.28 23.62 6.32
N ILE A 291 1.44 22.55 5.55
CA ILE A 291 0.34 21.60 5.29
C ILE A 291 -0.02 20.77 6.50
N VAL A 292 0.96 20.49 7.38
CA VAL A 292 0.67 19.78 8.63
C VAL A 292 -0.16 20.64 9.58
N LYS A 293 0.05 21.95 9.58
CA LYS A 293 -0.79 22.87 10.39
C LYS A 293 -2.24 22.90 9.90
N ASP A 294 -2.45 22.92 8.58
CA ASP A 294 -3.78 22.84 7.97
C ASP A 294 -4.49 21.48 8.20
N PHE A 295 -3.79 20.49 8.75
CA PHE A 295 -4.25 19.10 8.87
C PHE A 295 -4.69 18.72 10.30
N ASP A 296 -4.08 19.35 11.31
CA ASP A 296 -4.38 19.13 12.73
C ASP A 296 -5.53 20.01 13.26
N ASP A 297 -5.90 21.08 12.54
CA ASP A 297 -7.06 21.96 12.78
C ASP A 297 -8.35 21.46 12.11
#